data_AF-A0A924TR10-F1
#
_entry.id   AF-A0A924TR10-F1
#
_cell.length_a   1.000
_cell.length_b   1.000
_cell.length_c   1.000
_cell.angle_alpha   90.00
_cell.angle_beta   90.00
_cell.angle_gamma   90.00
#
_symmetry.space_group_name_H-M   'P 1'
#
loop_
_entity.id
_entity.type
_entity.pdbx_description
1 polymer ?
#
loop_
_entity_poly.entity_id
_entity_poly.type
_entity_poly.pdbx_seq_one_letter_code
_entity_poly.pdbx_strand_id
1 'polypeptide(L)'
;MANITKRSGAATKNPAGGLTAAGRDEFARTEGASLKPGVTKTDSEMSPDEMRRKGSWAARFYGRAKLPPLVKPNGEPTRFALSAHAWGEKVPTTEAEARKIAEKGRKLLERYREAKARK
;
A
#
# COMPACT_ATOMS: atom_id res chain seq x y z
N MET A 1 -26.85 -2.80 35.22
CA MET A 1 -25.70 -3.67 34.92
C MET A 1 -25.73 -4.02 33.44
N ALA A 2 -24.72 -3.62 32.69
CA ALA A 2 -24.32 -4.23 31.43
C ALA A 2 -22.84 -3.91 31.23
N ASN A 3 -21.97 -4.75 31.78
CA ASN A 3 -20.55 -4.71 31.46
C ASN A 3 -20.40 -5.18 30.02
N ILE A 4 -20.31 -4.23 29.09
CA ILE A 4 -19.91 -4.53 27.72
C ILE A 4 -18.42 -4.79 27.76
N THR A 5 -18.06 -6.05 27.99
CA THR A 5 -16.70 -6.56 27.81
C THR A 5 -16.30 -6.24 26.37
N LYS A 6 -15.42 -5.25 26.21
CA LYS A 6 -14.82 -4.85 24.94
C LYS A 6 -14.12 -6.08 24.37
N ARG A 7 -14.78 -6.81 23.46
CA ARG A 7 -14.17 -7.88 22.68
C ARG A 7 -12.88 -7.31 22.12
N SER A 8 -11.74 -7.93 22.41
CA SER A 8 -10.45 -7.61 21.82
C SER A 8 -10.53 -7.93 20.32
N GLY A 9 -11.17 -7.05 19.55
CA GLY A 9 -11.28 -7.16 18.11
C GLY A 9 -9.88 -7.29 17.52
N ALA A 10 -9.72 -8.19 16.55
CA ALA A 10 -8.46 -8.35 15.83
C ALA A 10 -7.96 -6.98 15.37
N ALA A 11 -6.69 -6.66 15.63
CA ALA A 11 -6.14 -5.34 15.32
C ALA A 11 -6.41 -4.98 13.85
N THR A 12 -7.11 -3.86 13.61
CA THR A 12 -7.53 -3.44 12.26
C THR A 12 -6.36 -2.94 11.42
N LYS A 13 -5.32 -2.45 12.10
CA LYS A 13 -4.09 -1.96 11.48
C LYS A 13 -3.00 -3.00 11.67
N ASN A 14 -2.35 -3.41 10.58
CA ASN A 14 -1.21 -4.33 10.64
C ASN A 14 0.04 -3.55 11.11
N PRO A 15 0.78 -4.03 12.14
CA PRO A 15 2.04 -3.42 12.58
C PRO A 15 3.08 -3.32 11.47
N ALA A 16 3.13 -4.29 10.56
CA ALA A 16 4.04 -4.30 9.40
C ALA A 16 3.57 -3.40 8.24
N GLY A 17 2.43 -2.70 8.39
CA GLY A 17 1.90 -1.77 7.40
C GLY A 17 0.58 -2.20 6.78
N GLY A 18 -0.23 -1.21 6.36
CA GLY A 18 -1.55 -1.44 5.77
C GLY A 18 -2.63 -1.89 6.77
N LEU A 19 -3.78 -2.31 6.23
CA LEU A 19 -4.91 -2.84 6.98
C LEU A 19 -4.87 -4.37 7.00
N THR A 20 -5.29 -4.96 8.12
CA THR A 20 -5.57 -6.40 8.21
C THR A 20 -6.84 -6.74 7.43
N ALA A 21 -7.16 -8.03 7.28
CA ALA A 21 -8.44 -8.45 6.71
C ALA A 21 -9.61 -7.83 7.49
N ALA A 22 -9.61 -7.99 8.82
CA ALA A 22 -10.58 -7.39 9.71
C ALA A 22 -10.66 -5.86 9.57
N GLY A 23 -9.52 -5.18 9.37
CA GLY A 23 -9.51 -3.73 9.13
C GLY A 23 -10.15 -3.32 7.80
N ARG A 24 -10.00 -4.13 6.74
CA ARG A 24 -10.69 -3.87 5.46
C ARG A 24 -12.18 -4.19 5.55
N ASP A 25 -12.55 -5.23 6.29
CA ASP A 25 -13.96 -5.58 6.54
C ASP A 25 -14.66 -4.48 7.35
N GLU A 26 -13.98 -3.95 8.37
CA GLU A 26 -14.47 -2.80 9.12
C GLU A 26 -14.65 -1.57 8.23
N PHE A 27 -13.65 -1.24 7.41
CA PHE A 27 -13.74 -0.14 6.46
C PHE A 27 -14.90 -0.33 5.46
N ALA A 28 -15.14 -1.56 5.00
CA ALA A 28 -16.28 -1.84 4.12
C ALA A 28 -17.63 -1.62 4.81
N ARG A 29 -17.74 -1.95 6.10
CA ARG A 29 -18.96 -1.71 6.89
C ARG A 29 -19.19 -0.24 7.21
N THR A 30 -18.14 0.52 7.52
CA THR A 30 -18.27 1.92 7.97
C THR A 30 -18.29 2.92 6.82
N GLU A 31 -17.44 2.72 5.81
CA GLU A 31 -17.28 3.64 4.67
C GLU A 31 -18.04 3.18 3.42
N GLY A 32 -18.65 1.99 3.45
CA GLY A 32 -19.41 1.43 2.32
C GLY A 32 -18.56 1.02 1.12
N ALA A 33 -17.23 0.93 1.25
CA ALA A 33 -16.31 0.63 0.16
C ALA A 33 -15.42 -0.59 0.44
N SER A 34 -15.42 -1.56 -0.47
CA SER A 34 -14.61 -2.78 -0.34
C SER A 34 -13.16 -2.56 -0.81
N LEU A 35 -12.24 -2.34 0.13
CA LEU A 35 -10.82 -2.23 -0.18
C LEU A 35 -10.21 -3.60 -0.53
N LYS A 36 -9.48 -3.63 -1.65
CA LYS A 36 -8.64 -4.78 -2.01
C LYS A 36 -7.27 -4.69 -1.30
N PRO A 37 -6.63 -5.83 -0.95
CA PRO A 37 -5.26 -5.82 -0.44
C PRO A 37 -4.27 -5.28 -1.48
N GLY A 38 -3.11 -4.82 -1.01
CA GLY A 38 -2.02 -4.40 -1.88
C GLY A 38 -1.53 -5.54 -2.77
N VAL A 39 -1.02 -5.20 -3.95
CA VAL A 39 -0.51 -6.20 -4.91
C VAL A 39 0.92 -6.57 -4.54
N THR A 40 1.14 -7.79 -4.05
CA THR A 40 2.46 -8.26 -3.58
C THR A 40 3.22 -9.11 -4.59
N LYS A 41 2.60 -9.48 -5.72
CA LYS A 41 3.23 -10.26 -6.80
C LYS A 41 4.46 -9.56 -7.38
N THR A 42 5.34 -10.32 -8.01
CA THR A 42 6.49 -9.77 -8.75
C THR A 42 6.04 -9.16 -10.09
N ASP A 43 6.86 -8.27 -10.64
CA ASP A 43 6.55 -7.51 -11.85
C ASP A 43 6.30 -8.38 -13.10
N SER A 44 6.85 -9.60 -13.13
CA SER A 44 6.65 -10.58 -14.19
C SER A 44 5.34 -11.37 -14.06
N GLU A 45 4.77 -11.46 -12.86
CA GLU A 45 3.58 -12.27 -12.55
C GLU A 45 2.29 -11.43 -12.47
N MET A 46 2.41 -10.10 -12.53
CA MET A 46 1.25 -9.21 -12.47
C MET A 46 0.42 -9.29 -13.74
N SER A 47 -0.89 -9.42 -13.58
CA SER A 47 -1.85 -9.09 -14.63
C SER A 47 -1.84 -7.58 -14.94
N PRO A 48 -2.32 -7.14 -16.12
CA PRO A 48 -2.41 -5.72 -16.45
C PRO A 48 -3.16 -4.89 -15.39
N ASP A 49 -4.24 -5.42 -14.82
CA ASP A 49 -4.98 -4.72 -13.75
C ASP A 49 -4.19 -4.59 -12.44
N GLU A 50 -3.39 -5.60 -12.10
CA GLU A 50 -2.49 -5.54 -10.95
C GLU A 50 -1.36 -4.52 -11.17
N MET A 51 -0.79 -4.46 -12.37
CA MET A 51 0.18 -3.42 -12.76
C MET A 51 -0.43 -2.04 -12.62
N ARG A 52 -1.66 -1.84 -13.10
CA ARG A 52 -2.37 -0.55 -12.96
C ARG A 52 -2.56 -0.16 -11.50
N ARG A 53 -3.01 -1.09 -10.66
CA ARG A 53 -3.27 -0.84 -9.23
C ARG A 53 -1.99 -0.50 -8.49
N LYS A 54 -0.95 -1.33 -8.61
CA LYS A 54 0.34 -1.12 -7.93
C LYS A 54 1.04 0.13 -8.46
N GLY A 55 1.06 0.30 -9.78
CA GLY A 55 1.66 1.44 -10.43
C GLY A 55 1.04 2.77 -10.01
N SER A 56 -0.29 2.84 -9.99
CA SER A 56 -1.03 4.03 -9.55
C SER A 56 -0.78 4.34 -8.07
N TRP A 57 -0.84 3.33 -7.20
CA TRP A 57 -0.53 3.51 -5.77
C TRP A 57 0.90 4.04 -5.58
N ALA A 58 1.90 3.37 -6.17
CA ALA A 58 3.31 3.73 -6.00
C ALA A 58 3.61 5.15 -6.51
N ALA A 59 3.11 5.49 -7.70
CA ALA A 59 3.29 6.81 -8.29
C ALA A 59 2.61 7.92 -7.45
N ARG A 60 1.43 7.66 -6.87
CA ARG A 60 0.72 8.66 -6.05
C ARG A 60 1.29 8.80 -4.64
N PHE A 61 1.68 7.69 -4.02
CA PHE A 61 2.17 7.68 -2.64
C PHE A 61 3.59 8.22 -2.58
N TYR A 62 4.49 7.72 -3.41
CA TYR A 62 5.91 8.07 -3.34
C TYR A 62 6.37 9.03 -4.45
N GLY A 63 5.53 9.35 -5.43
CA GLY A 63 5.81 10.34 -6.47
C GLY A 63 5.33 11.76 -6.17
N ARG A 64 4.68 11.99 -5.01
CA ARG A 64 4.26 13.33 -4.57
C ARG A 64 5.43 14.29 -4.39
N ALA A 65 5.23 15.60 -4.62
CA ALA A 65 6.28 16.60 -4.50
C ALA A 65 7.00 16.55 -3.14
N LYS A 66 6.24 16.65 -2.05
CA LYS A 66 6.75 16.53 -0.68
C LYS A 66 6.38 15.18 -0.06
N LEU A 67 7.38 14.37 0.29
CA LEU A 67 7.17 13.12 1.00
C LEU A 67 6.95 13.34 2.50
N PRO A 68 6.00 12.62 3.13
CA PRO A 68 5.97 12.48 4.58
C PRO A 68 7.29 11.86 5.09
N PRO A 69 7.65 12.09 6.37
CA PRO A 69 8.80 11.42 6.98
C PRO A 69 8.75 9.90 6.80
N LEU A 70 9.87 9.31 6.39
CA LEU A 70 9.99 7.86 6.18
C LEU A 70 10.46 7.13 7.44
N VAL A 71 11.24 7.81 8.26
CA VAL A 71 11.71 7.35 9.56
C VAL A 71 11.22 8.28 10.67
N LYS A 72 10.98 7.70 11.84
CA LYS A 72 10.67 8.41 13.08
C LYS A 72 11.96 8.90 13.74
N PRO A 73 11.89 9.76 14.78
CA PRO A 73 13.07 10.17 15.55
C PRO A 73 13.85 9.01 16.19
N ASN A 74 13.17 7.89 16.49
CA ASN A 74 13.80 6.69 17.06
C ASN A 74 14.42 5.76 15.99
N GLY A 75 14.48 6.17 14.72
CA GLY A 75 15.05 5.39 13.62
C GLY A 75 14.10 4.35 13.01
N GLU A 76 12.95 4.07 13.61
CA GLU A 76 11.98 3.13 13.05
C GLU A 76 11.25 3.70 11.83
N PRO A 77 10.84 2.85 10.86
CA PRO A 77 9.99 3.27 9.77
C PRO A 77 8.66 3.87 10.25
N THR A 78 8.21 4.93 9.58
CA THR A 78 6.87 5.49 9.82
C THR A 78 5.79 4.58 9.24
N ARG A 79 4.54 4.81 9.64
CA ARG A 79 3.38 4.12 9.04
C ARG A 79 3.29 4.33 7.53
N PHE A 80 3.70 5.49 7.06
CA PHE A 80 3.75 5.82 5.64
C PHE A 80 4.81 4.96 4.92
N ALA A 81 6.02 4.84 5.47
CA ALA A 81 7.04 3.95 4.92
C ALA A 81 6.59 2.47 4.94
N LEU A 82 6.00 2.01 6.05
CA LEU A 82 5.49 0.63 6.18
C LEU A 82 4.37 0.31 5.17
N SER A 83 3.70 1.31 4.59
CA SER A 83 2.73 1.05 3.51
C SER A 83 3.37 0.38 2.30
N ALA A 84 4.67 0.56 2.06
CA ALA A 84 5.40 -0.13 0.99
C ALA A 84 5.35 -1.65 1.15
N HIS A 85 5.57 -2.14 2.37
CA HIS A 85 5.54 -3.57 2.67
C HIS A 85 4.18 -4.19 2.38
N ALA A 86 3.09 -3.47 2.68
CA ALA A 86 1.72 -3.93 2.37
C ALA A 86 1.45 -4.08 0.86
N TRP A 87 2.32 -3.54 0.00
CA TRP A 87 2.29 -3.65 -1.46
C TRP A 87 3.47 -4.44 -2.02
N GLY A 88 4.14 -5.24 -1.18
CA GLY A 88 5.26 -6.10 -1.59
C GLY A 88 6.50 -5.32 -2.05
N GLU A 89 6.64 -4.07 -1.63
CA GLU A 89 7.86 -3.29 -1.83
C GLU A 89 8.69 -3.28 -0.54
N LYS A 90 10.01 -3.11 -0.68
CA LYS A 90 10.88 -2.89 0.47
C LYS A 90 10.48 -1.58 1.16
N VAL A 91 10.48 -1.57 2.50
CA VAL A 91 10.22 -0.37 3.30
C VAL A 91 11.32 0.66 3.04
N PRO A 92 11.01 1.83 2.47
CA PRO A 92 12.02 2.85 2.20
C PRO A 92 12.34 3.62 3.49
N THR A 93 13.63 3.84 3.77
CA THR A 93 14.07 4.71 4.87
C THR A 93 14.62 6.04 4.37
N THR A 94 14.95 6.12 3.07
CA THR A 94 15.45 7.33 2.41
C THR A 94 14.51 7.81 1.30
N GLU A 95 14.56 9.10 0.99
CA GLU A 95 13.78 9.66 -0.12
C GLU A 95 14.15 8.99 -1.45
N ALA A 96 15.44 8.74 -1.70
CA ALA A 96 15.89 8.05 -2.92
C ALA A 96 15.23 6.67 -3.08
N GLU A 97 15.15 5.87 -2.01
CA GLU A 97 14.45 4.58 -2.04
C GLU A 97 12.95 4.74 -2.31
N ALA A 98 12.30 5.72 -1.68
CA ALA A 98 10.90 6.03 -1.96
C ALA A 98 10.68 6.44 -3.45
N ARG A 99 11.57 7.27 -4.01
CA ARG A 99 11.50 7.67 -5.42
C ARG A 99 11.67 6.48 -6.37
N LYS A 100 12.53 5.52 -6.04
CA LYS A 100 12.63 4.26 -6.81
C LYS A 100 11.31 3.48 -6.85
N ILE A 101 10.55 3.45 -5.75
CA ILE A 101 9.21 2.83 -5.74
C ILE A 101 8.28 3.58 -6.70
N ALA A 102 8.31 4.92 -6.69
CA ALA A 102 7.49 5.72 -7.60
C ALA A 102 7.87 5.51 -9.08
N GLU A 103 9.16 5.43 -9.40
CA GLU A 103 9.67 5.13 -10.75
C GLU A 103 9.22 3.76 -11.22
N LYS A 104 9.37 2.74 -10.37
CA LYS A 104 8.83 1.40 -10.64
C LYS A 104 7.34 1.46 -10.92
N GLY A 105 6.60 2.24 -10.13
CA GLY A 105 5.18 2.47 -10.35
C GLY A 105 4.85 3.07 -11.72
N ARG A 106 5.62 4.07 -12.17
CA ARG A 106 5.47 4.66 -13.51
C ARG A 106 5.73 3.64 -14.63
N LYS A 107 6.77 2.80 -14.49
CA LYS A 107 7.07 1.72 -15.45
C LYS A 107 5.96 0.68 -15.52
N LEU A 108 5.35 0.32 -14.39
CA LEU A 108 4.18 -0.58 -14.38
C LEU A 108 2.98 0.02 -15.11
N LEU A 109 2.75 1.33 -14.98
CA LEU A 109 1.66 2.02 -15.68
C LEU A 109 1.90 2.09 -17.20
N GLU A 110 3.15 2.26 -17.63
CA GLU A 110 3.53 2.19 -19.04
C GLU A 110 3.27 0.80 -19.62
N ARG A 111 3.78 -0.26 -18.97
CA ARG A 111 3.52 -1.66 -19.35
C ARG A 111 2.03 -1.99 -19.40
N TYR A 112 1.24 -1.46 -18.46
CA TYR A 112 -0.22 -1.60 -18.49
C TYR A 112 -0.83 -0.97 -19.75
N ARG A 113 -0.42 0.24 -20.12
CA ARG A 113 -0.92 0.95 -21.32
C ARG A 113 -0.57 0.18 -22.59
N GLU A 114 0.66 -0.32 -22.69
CA GLU A 114 1.09 -1.16 -23.81
C GLU A 114 0.27 -2.44 -23.92
N ALA A 115 0.09 -3.17 -22.81
CA ALA A 115 -0.71 -4.38 -22.77
C ALA A 115 -2.17 -4.12 -23.17
N LYS A 116 -2.71 -2.95 -22.82
CA LYS A 116 -4.06 -2.52 -23.21
C LYS A 116 -4.17 -2.10 -24.67
N ALA A 117 -3.12 -1.53 -25.26
CA ALA A 117 -3.09 -1.12 -26.66
C ALA A 117 -2.95 -2.31 -27.62
N ARG A 118 -2.37 -3.43 -27.15
CA ARG A 118 -2.23 -4.68 -27.92
C ARG A 118 -3.50 -5.54 -27.95
N LYS A 119 -4.55 -5.17 -27.21
CA LYS A 119 -5.81 -5.91 -27.08
C LYS A 119 -6.93 -5.14 -27.76
#